data_AF-A0A4Q3T7Z5-F1
#
_entry.id   AF-A0A4Q3T7Z5-F1
#
_cell.length_a   1.000
_cell.length_b   1.000
_cell.length_c   1.000
_cell.angle_alpha   90.00
_cell.angle_beta   90.00
_cell.angle_gamma   90.00
#
_symmetry.space_group_name_H-M   'P 1'
#
loop_
_entity.id
_entity.type
_entity.pdbx_description
1 polymer ?
#
loop_
_entity_poly.entity_id
_entity_poly.type
_entity_poly.pdbx_seq_one_letter_code
_entity_poly.pdbx_strand_id
1 'polypeptide(L)'
;MIDPKLFTDYAGALTATVLCALGISALLVLTKRHHGHLTMDSAIGVQKFHTHPTPRVGGLAIYLGVVMAWAVAAEAGVRQILGVILVAGLPALLCGLLEDVTKRVGVLPRLLATMASGILAWQLSGMALTRVDVP
;
A
#
# COMPACT_ATOMS: atom_id res chain seq x y z
N MET A 1 20.80 5.87 -19.18
CA MET A 1 21.02 7.22 -18.64
C MET A 1 19.65 7.82 -18.38
N ILE A 2 19.29 8.06 -17.11
CA ILE A 2 17.97 8.61 -16.74
C ILE A 2 17.94 10.08 -17.16
N ASP A 3 16.91 10.50 -17.90
CA ASP A 3 16.74 11.90 -18.32
C ASP A 3 16.60 12.79 -17.06
N PRO A 4 17.47 13.81 -16.88
CA PRO A 4 17.37 14.74 -15.75
C PRO A 4 16.00 15.42 -15.65
N LYS A 5 15.29 15.59 -16.78
CA LYS A 5 13.95 16.18 -16.80
C LYS A 5 12.89 15.32 -16.11
N LEU A 6 13.11 14.01 -16.04
CA LEU A 6 12.24 13.07 -15.33
C LEU A 6 12.05 13.50 -13.87
N PHE A 7 13.11 13.88 -13.17
CA PHE A 7 13.00 14.28 -11.78
C PHE A 7 12.25 15.60 -11.60
N THR A 8 12.44 16.58 -12.48
CA THR A 8 11.71 17.85 -12.43
C THR A 8 10.23 17.69 -12.77
N ASP A 9 9.91 16.83 -13.74
CA ASP A 9 8.52 16.60 -14.20
C ASP A 9 7.69 15.87 -13.12
N TYR A 10 8.33 15.02 -12.33
CA TYR A 10 7.68 14.24 -11.27
C TYR A 10 7.87 14.80 -9.84
N ALA A 11 8.74 15.80 -9.64
CA ALA A 11 9.06 16.33 -8.30
C ALA A 11 7.81 16.78 -7.52
N GLY A 12 6.91 17.53 -8.16
CA GLY A 12 5.68 18.00 -7.53
C GLY A 12 4.75 16.85 -7.11
N ALA A 13 4.54 15.90 -8.01
CA ALA A 13 3.71 14.73 -7.76
C ALA A 13 4.29 13.84 -6.64
N LEU A 14 5.60 13.61 -6.65
CA LEU A 14 6.31 12.86 -5.61
C LEU A 14 6.22 13.55 -4.25
N THR A 15 6.43 14.87 -4.22
CA THR A 15 6.33 15.66 -2.98
C THR A 15 4.92 15.58 -2.41
N ALA A 16 3.89 15.79 -3.23
CA ALA A 16 2.49 15.67 -2.79
C ALA A 16 2.17 14.28 -2.25
N THR A 17 2.64 13.23 -2.93
CA THR A 17 2.47 11.83 -2.54
C THR A 17 3.11 11.53 -1.18
N VAL A 18 4.37 11.93 -1.01
CA VAL A 18 5.13 11.72 0.23
C VAL A 18 4.51 12.49 1.38
N LEU A 19 4.15 13.76 1.18
CA LEU A 19 3.51 14.57 2.22
C LEU A 19 2.14 14.01 2.62
N CYS A 20 1.35 13.51 1.67
CA CYS A 20 0.09 12.84 1.95
C CYS A 20 0.29 11.59 2.80
N ALA A 21 1.19 10.68 2.40
CA ALA A 21 1.48 9.45 3.13
C ALA A 21 2.06 9.73 4.53
N LEU A 22 2.98 10.70 4.64
CA LEU A 22 3.53 11.12 5.94
C LEU A 22 2.46 11.75 6.82
N GLY A 23 1.62 12.62 6.28
CA GLY A 23 0.53 13.26 7.00
C GLY A 23 -0.47 12.25 7.55
N ILE A 24 -0.86 11.26 6.75
CA ILE A 24 -1.76 10.18 7.18
C ILE A 24 -1.08 9.29 8.22
N SER A 25 0.20 8.96 8.04
CA SER A 25 0.96 8.19 9.03
C SER A 25 1.04 8.93 10.37
N ALA A 26 1.35 10.22 10.34
CA ALA A 26 1.38 11.07 11.52
C ALA A 26 -0.01 11.14 12.18
N LEU A 27 -1.07 11.31 11.39
CA LEU A 27 -2.44 11.31 11.89
C LEU A 27 -2.75 9.99 12.62
N LEU A 28 -2.50 8.84 12.01
CA LEU A 28 -2.72 7.52 12.62
C LEU A 28 -1.96 7.34 13.94
N VAL A 29 -0.74 7.87 14.05
CA VAL A 29 0.04 7.81 15.29
C VAL A 29 -0.52 8.77 16.35
N LEU A 30 -0.88 10.00 15.97
CA LEU A 30 -1.40 11.03 16.88
C LEU A 30 -2.83 10.71 17.36
N THR A 31 -3.66 10.09 16.51
CA THR A 31 -5.05 9.74 16.81
C THR A 31 -5.19 8.37 17.49
N LYS A 32 -4.09 7.72 17.85
CA LYS A 32 -4.06 6.38 18.45
C LYS A 32 -4.98 6.20 19.66
N ARG A 33 -5.31 7.28 20.37
CA ARG A 33 -6.28 7.25 21.49
C ARG A 33 -7.70 6.84 21.07
N HIS A 34 -8.10 7.09 19.82
CA HIS A 34 -9.46 6.81 19.34
C HIS A 34 -9.59 5.39 18.76
N HIS A 35 -8.60 4.94 17.98
CA HIS A 35 -8.66 3.66 17.27
C HIS A 35 -7.70 2.58 17.83
N GLY A 36 -6.87 2.92 18.81
CA GLY A 36 -5.84 2.03 19.34
C GLY A 36 -6.39 0.72 19.93
N HIS A 37 -7.63 0.73 20.43
CA HIS A 37 -8.30 -0.48 20.90
C HIS A 37 -8.48 -1.55 19.81
N LEU A 38 -8.48 -1.17 18.53
CA LEU A 38 -8.60 -2.08 17.38
C LEU A 38 -7.26 -2.29 16.67
N THR A 39 -6.48 -1.22 16.51
CA THR A 39 -5.37 -1.23 15.56
C THR A 39 -4.01 -1.51 16.19
N MET A 40 -3.88 -1.55 17.52
CA MET A 40 -2.58 -1.74 18.17
C MET A 40 -2.07 -3.17 17.99
N ASP A 41 -0.77 -3.30 17.75
CA ASP A 41 -0.07 -4.57 17.90
C ASP A 41 0.58 -4.67 19.29
N SER A 42 0.43 -5.83 19.93
CA SER A 42 0.99 -6.10 21.26
C SER A 42 2.51 -6.20 21.19
N ALA A 43 3.22 -5.67 22.18
CA ALA A 43 4.67 -5.78 22.32
C ALA A 43 5.16 -7.21 22.64
N ILE A 44 4.26 -8.14 22.95
CA ILE A 44 4.61 -9.50 23.37
C ILE A 44 4.73 -10.41 22.13
N GLY A 45 5.93 -10.96 21.91
CA GLY A 45 6.22 -11.98 20.89
C GLY A 45 7.72 -12.17 20.69
N VAL A 46 8.15 -13.40 20.33
CA VAL A 46 9.58 -13.77 20.14
C VAL A 46 10.31 -12.89 19.12
N GLN A 47 9.59 -12.29 18.16
CA GLN A 47 10.15 -11.44 17.10
C GLN A 47 9.66 -9.97 17.19
N LYS A 48 9.14 -9.52 18.34
CA LYS A 48 8.64 -8.15 18.52
C LYS A 48 9.65 -7.33 19.32
N PHE A 49 10.36 -6.44 18.63
CA PHE A 49 11.40 -5.59 19.24
C PHE A 49 10.90 -4.20 19.67
N HIS A 50 9.60 -3.93 19.55
CA HIS A 50 9.00 -2.66 19.97
C HIS A 50 8.55 -2.72 21.44
N THR A 51 9.04 -1.79 22.25
CA THR A 51 8.72 -1.69 23.69
C THR A 51 7.34 -1.09 23.95
N HIS A 52 6.77 -0.38 22.97
CA HIS A 52 5.47 0.28 23.07
C HIS A 52 4.50 -0.24 22.01
N PRO A 53 3.20 -0.41 22.34
CA PRO A 53 2.17 -0.74 21.36
C PRO A 53 2.08 0.32 20.25
N THR A 54 2.07 -0.11 18.99
CA THR A 54 2.00 0.78 17.82
C THR A 54 0.82 0.40 16.92
N PRO A 55 0.15 1.39 16.28
CA PRO A 55 -0.92 1.11 15.33
C PRO A 55 -0.38 0.38 14.09
N ARG A 56 -0.92 -0.80 13.81
CA ARG A 56 -0.56 -1.65 12.67
C ARG A 56 -1.58 -1.48 11.55
N VAL A 57 -1.71 -0.26 11.04
CA VAL A 57 -2.61 0.06 9.90
C VAL A 57 -1.92 0.99 8.90
N GLY A 58 -0.58 0.97 8.87
CA GLY A 58 0.24 1.83 8.00
C GLY A 58 0.02 1.63 6.51
N GLY A 59 -0.51 0.47 6.09
CA GLY A 59 -0.91 0.22 4.71
C GLY A 59 -1.93 1.24 4.18
N LEU A 60 -2.77 1.81 5.06
CA LEU A 60 -3.71 2.88 4.68
C LEU A 60 -2.98 4.16 4.23
N ALA A 61 -1.89 4.52 4.90
CA ALA A 61 -1.09 5.69 4.53
C ALA A 61 -0.41 5.51 3.17
N ILE A 62 0.11 4.30 2.91
CA ILE A 62 0.69 3.96 1.60
C ILE A 62 -0.38 4.02 0.50
N TYR A 63 -1.52 3.37 0.72
CA TYR A 63 -2.58 3.31 -0.28
C TYR A 63 -3.13 4.70 -0.62
N LEU A 64 -3.43 5.52 0.38
CA LEU A 64 -3.91 6.89 0.17
C LEU A 64 -2.81 7.81 -0.41
N GLY A 65 -1.54 7.54 -0.13
CA GLY A 65 -0.43 8.16 -0.85
C GLY A 65 -0.47 7.84 -2.34
N VAL A 66 -0.69 6.57 -2.72
CA VAL A 66 -0.83 6.15 -4.13
C VAL A 66 -2.09 6.74 -4.77
N VAL A 67 -3.21 6.87 -4.03
CA VAL A 67 -4.39 7.61 -4.50
C VAL A 67 -4.03 9.06 -4.81
N MET A 68 -3.22 9.69 -3.96
CA MET A 68 -2.75 11.03 -4.22
C MET A 68 -1.86 11.10 -5.47
N ALA A 69 -0.90 10.19 -5.59
CA ALA A 69 -0.05 10.07 -6.78
C ALA A 69 -0.87 9.92 -8.06
N TRP A 70 -1.91 9.07 -8.04
CA TRP A 70 -2.82 8.88 -9.15
C TRP A 70 -3.61 10.15 -9.51
N ALA A 71 -4.10 10.87 -8.49
CA ALA A 71 -4.88 12.09 -8.70
C ALA A 71 -4.05 13.25 -9.27
N VAL A 72 -2.76 13.33 -8.94
CA VAL A 72 -1.86 14.39 -9.41
C VAL A 72 -1.01 13.99 -10.61
N ALA A 73 -1.07 12.73 -11.06
CA ALA A 73 -0.33 12.25 -12.22
C ALA A 73 -0.85 12.92 -13.50
N ALA A 74 0.02 13.72 -14.12
CA ALA A 74 -0.28 14.38 -15.40
C ALA A 74 -0.13 13.42 -16.60
N GLU A 75 0.84 12.52 -16.56
CA GLU A 75 1.07 11.56 -17.64
C GLU A 75 0.03 10.42 -17.60
N ALA A 76 -0.67 10.23 -18.71
CA ALA A 76 -1.74 9.24 -18.82
C ALA A 76 -1.27 7.80 -18.56
N GLY A 77 -0.09 7.43 -19.04
CA GLY A 77 0.50 6.10 -18.84
C GLY A 77 0.76 5.80 -17.36
N VAL A 78 1.40 6.74 -16.65
CA VAL A 78 1.59 6.65 -15.20
C VAL A 78 0.26 6.56 -14.47
N ARG A 79 -0.71 7.43 -14.80
CA ARG A 79 -2.04 7.41 -14.17
C ARG A 79 -2.76 6.08 -14.41
N GLN A 80 -2.61 5.48 -15.58
CA GLN A 80 -3.19 4.17 -15.89
C GLN A 80 -2.57 3.06 -15.04
N ILE A 81 -1.23 3.01 -14.95
CA ILE A 81 -0.52 2.01 -14.13
C ILE A 81 -0.92 2.14 -12.66
N LEU A 82 -0.91 3.36 -12.12
CA LEU A 82 -1.32 3.62 -10.73
C LEU A 82 -2.79 3.23 -10.50
N GLY A 83 -3.68 3.48 -11.45
CA GLY A 83 -5.08 3.08 -11.38
C GLY A 83 -5.24 1.56 -11.30
N VAL A 84 -4.48 0.81 -12.11
CA VAL A 84 -4.45 -0.66 -12.03
C VAL A 84 -3.94 -1.12 -10.66
N ILE A 85 -2.86 -0.53 -10.14
CA ILE A 85 -2.31 -0.88 -8.82
C ILE A 85 -3.36 -0.63 -7.72
N LEU A 86 -4.06 0.51 -7.77
CA LEU A 86 -5.08 0.86 -6.78
C LEU A 86 -6.23 -0.14 -6.77
N VAL A 87 -6.77 -0.49 -7.95
CA VAL A 87 -7.91 -1.41 -8.06
C VAL A 87 -7.48 -2.84 -7.74
N ALA A 88 -6.39 -3.31 -8.36
CA ALA A 88 -5.89 -4.66 -8.18
C ALA A 88 -5.41 -4.92 -6.74
N GLY A 89 -4.88 -3.90 -6.06
CA GLY A 89 -4.42 -4.02 -4.67
C GLY A 89 -5.51 -4.04 -3.60
N LEU A 90 -6.77 -3.72 -3.96
CA LEU A 90 -7.88 -3.66 -2.99
C LEU A 90 -8.08 -4.96 -2.20
N PRO A 91 -8.09 -6.17 -2.79
CA PRO A 91 -8.32 -7.39 -2.03
C PRO A 91 -7.26 -7.59 -0.95
N ALA A 92 -5.98 -7.41 -1.29
CA ALA A 92 -4.88 -7.51 -0.33
C ALA A 92 -4.97 -6.43 0.77
N LEU A 93 -5.26 -5.17 0.40
CA LEU A 93 -5.42 -4.08 1.36
C LEU A 93 -6.56 -4.36 2.34
N LEU A 94 -7.75 -4.72 1.83
CA LEU A 94 -8.94 -4.94 2.65
C LEU A 94 -8.75 -6.14 3.57
N CYS A 95 -8.22 -7.26 3.07
CA CYS A 95 -7.96 -8.44 3.89
C CYS A 95 -6.89 -8.18 4.95
N GLY A 96 -5.83 -7.43 4.61
CA GLY A 96 -4.81 -6.97 5.56
C GLY A 96 -5.38 -6.07 6.65
N LEU A 97 -6.16 -5.04 6.29
CA LEU A 97 -6.80 -4.15 7.26
C LEU A 97 -7.82 -4.88 8.15
N LEU A 98 -8.58 -5.81 7.59
CA LEU A 98 -9.50 -6.65 8.35
C LEU A 98 -8.72 -7.52 9.36
N GLU A 99 -7.60 -8.10 8.97
CA GLU A 99 -6.72 -8.81 9.89
C GLU A 99 -6.20 -7.88 10.99
N ASP A 100 -5.67 -6.72 10.61
CA ASP A 100 -5.07 -5.78 11.53
C ASP A 100 -6.07 -5.22 12.56
N VAL A 101 -7.35 -5.06 12.19
CA VAL A 101 -8.43 -4.58 13.07
C VAL A 101 -9.04 -5.70 13.89
N THR A 102 -9.27 -6.88 13.30
CA THR A 102 -10.00 -7.97 13.98
C THR A 102 -9.09 -8.95 14.70
N LYS A 103 -7.83 -9.06 14.28
CA LYS A 103 -6.85 -10.09 14.68
C LYS A 103 -7.36 -11.53 14.52
N ARG A 104 -8.36 -11.75 13.64
CA ARG A 104 -9.04 -13.05 13.44
C ARG A 104 -8.82 -13.65 12.05
N VAL A 105 -8.26 -12.89 11.12
CA VAL A 105 -8.06 -13.36 9.75
C VAL A 105 -6.80 -14.21 9.70
N GLY A 106 -6.96 -15.49 9.33
CA GLY A 106 -5.86 -16.45 9.23
C GLY A 106 -4.88 -16.15 8.08
N VAL A 107 -3.84 -16.97 7.98
CA VAL A 107 -2.83 -16.85 6.91
C VAL A 107 -3.44 -17.12 5.53
N LEU A 108 -4.26 -18.17 5.40
CA LEU A 108 -4.81 -18.60 4.11
C LEU A 108 -5.66 -17.53 3.41
N PRO A 109 -6.66 -16.88 4.05
CA PRO A 109 -7.42 -15.81 3.40
C PRO A 109 -6.56 -14.63 2.94
N ARG A 110 -5.51 -14.28 3.70
CA ARG A 110 -4.56 -13.22 3.31
C ARG A 110 -3.76 -13.64 2.08
N LEU A 111 -3.25 -14.87 2.05
CA LEU A 111 -2.55 -15.41 0.89
C LEU A 111 -3.45 -15.41 -0.35
N LEU A 112 -4.67 -15.93 -0.25
CA LEU A 112 -5.62 -15.94 -1.36
C LEU A 112 -5.97 -14.52 -1.84
N ALA A 113 -6.14 -13.56 -0.92
CA ALA A 113 -6.38 -12.16 -1.29
C ALA A 113 -5.19 -11.53 -2.04
N THR A 114 -3.95 -11.85 -1.65
CA THR A 114 -2.76 -11.40 -2.38
C THR A 114 -2.63 -12.05 -3.76
N MET A 115 -2.94 -13.35 -3.89
CA MET A 115 -2.97 -14.04 -5.19
C MET A 115 -4.07 -13.45 -6.10
N ALA A 116 -5.26 -13.20 -5.56
CA ALA A 116 -6.35 -12.55 -6.28
C ALA A 116 -5.96 -11.15 -6.77
N SER A 117 -5.23 -10.39 -5.95
CA SER A 117 -4.69 -9.08 -6.35
C SER A 117 -3.74 -9.19 -7.54
N GLY A 118 -2.87 -10.21 -7.56
CA GLY A 118 -1.99 -10.49 -8.70
C GLY A 118 -2.76 -10.87 -9.98
N ILE A 119 -3.79 -11.71 -9.86
CA ILE A 119 -4.66 -12.07 -11.00
C ILE A 119 -5.38 -10.83 -11.54
N LEU A 120 -5.91 -9.96 -10.67
CA LEU A 120 -6.53 -8.70 -11.08
C LEU A 120 -5.53 -7.79 -11.78
N ALA A 121 -4.31 -7.66 -11.26
CA ALA A 121 -3.27 -6.85 -11.89
C ALA A 121 -2.94 -7.36 -13.29
N TRP A 122 -2.79 -8.68 -13.46
CA TRP A 122 -2.59 -9.32 -14.75
C TRP A 122 -3.74 -9.03 -15.72
N GLN A 123 -4.99 -9.26 -15.30
CA GLN A 123 -6.16 -9.08 -16.15
C GLN A 123 -6.39 -7.61 -16.55
N LEU A 124 -6.18 -6.67 -15.62
CA LEU A 124 -6.41 -5.25 -15.86
C LEU A 124 -5.28 -4.59 -16.67
N SER A 125 -4.03 -5.04 -16.48
CA SER A 125 -2.88 -4.48 -17.22
C SER A 125 -2.64 -5.16 -18.57
N GLY A 126 -3.10 -6.40 -18.74
CA GLY A 126 -2.72 -7.25 -19.87
C GLY A 126 -1.24 -7.66 -19.88
N MET A 127 -0.46 -7.30 -18.85
CA MET A 127 0.96 -7.62 -18.79
C MET A 127 1.17 -9.04 -18.26
N ALA A 128 1.67 -9.92 -19.11
CA ALA A 128 2.00 -11.30 -18.77
C ALA A 128 3.48 -11.58 -19.07
N LEU A 129 4.14 -12.32 -18.19
CA LEU A 129 5.46 -12.89 -18.47
C LEU A 129 5.27 -14.17 -19.29
N THR A 130 5.55 -14.12 -20.59
CA THR A 130 5.31 -15.25 -21.51
C THR A 130 6.52 -16.18 -21.66
N ARG A 131 7.73 -15.67 -21.39
CA ARG A 131 8.98 -16.44 -21.37
C ARG A 131 9.92 -15.88 -20.32
N VAL A 132 10.72 -16.75 -19.71
CA VAL A 132 11.66 -16.39 -18.62
C VAL A 132 13.13 -16.51 -19.06
N ASP A 133 13.39 -16.97 -20.30
CA ASP A 133 14.73 -17.18 -20.86
C ASP A 133 15.72 -17.82 -19.88
N VAL A 134 15.26 -18.84 -19.17
CA VAL A 134 16.10 -19.69 -18.31
C VAL A 134 16.53 -20.89 -19.16
N PRO A 135 17.83 -21.28 -19.16
CA PRO A 135 18.33 -22.43 -19.91
C PRO A 135 17.68 -23.76 -19.52
#